data_AF-A0A482XYP6-F1
#
_entry.id   AF-A0A482XYP6-F1
#
_cell.length_a   1.000
_cell.length_b   1.000
_cell.length_c   1.000
_cell.angle_alpha   90.00
_cell.angle_beta   90.00
_cell.angle_gamma   90.00
#
_symmetry.space_group_name_H-M   'P 1'
#
loop_
_entity.id
_entity.type
_entity.pdbx_description
1 polymer ?
#
loop_
_entity_poly.entity_id
_entity_poly.type
_entity_poly.pdbx_seq_one_letter_code
_entity_poly.pdbx_strand_id
1 'polypeptide(L)'
;MDIHILHFIVVPILLSILITSKSLAQETNTITTTENPLQACYKPYSCANCTAARICRPDPNGSGAFIDYKDFKCTGSTPFCNETTGTCSATPSEQCSVKVIGEHICMKNGVFPHPTTCRKYFQCENYTSTSFNCSSNNIYYDAIKEECTYNAWCNQVSCNGYNGFKRRYTVSNKVSQLFAYCINGQAAVMDRCDGKYVLNETTQMCEAYCSYPGLIEDISDCRKYYQCDPTSIDGVFLKTSRRCPDGFGFSQKRYQCVPIESWCTQSLTLSTTTPVNDVL
;
A
#
# COMPACT_ATOMS: atom_id res chain seq x y z
N MET A 1 18.90 107.26 18.92
CA MET A 1 18.69 106.85 17.52
C MET A 1 18.02 105.49 17.57
N ASP A 2 16.74 105.53 17.23
CA ASP A 2 15.78 104.49 16.83
C ASP A 2 15.71 103.10 17.46
N ILE A 3 14.47 102.84 17.88
CA ILE A 3 13.76 101.61 18.24
C ILE A 3 13.32 100.90 16.95
N HIS A 4 13.24 99.56 16.94
CA HIS A 4 12.09 98.74 16.42
C HIS A 4 12.48 97.27 16.22
N ILE A 5 11.79 96.33 16.90
CA ILE A 5 10.73 95.39 16.40
C ILE A 5 11.33 94.11 15.78
N LEU A 6 11.12 92.89 16.31
CA LEU A 6 9.92 92.04 16.48
C LEU A 6 9.86 90.96 15.38
N HIS A 7 9.20 89.85 15.72
CA HIS A 7 8.60 88.80 14.88
C HIS A 7 9.37 87.51 14.53
N PHE A 8 9.05 86.46 15.31
CA PHE A 8 8.32 85.25 14.88
C PHE A 8 8.52 84.77 13.44
N ILE A 9 9.16 83.60 13.28
CA ILE A 9 8.83 82.67 12.17
C ILE A 9 8.73 81.23 12.71
N VAL A 10 7.49 80.76 12.63
CA VAL A 10 6.93 79.40 12.56
C VAL A 10 7.93 78.32 12.14
N VAL A 11 8.10 77.30 12.99
CA VAL A 11 8.76 76.02 12.63
C VAL A 11 7.75 75.16 11.84
N PRO A 12 8.08 74.69 10.63
CA PRO A 12 7.19 73.83 9.86
C PRO A 12 7.27 72.38 10.32
N ILE A 13 6.09 71.79 10.49
CA ILE A 13 5.83 70.37 10.72
C ILE A 13 6.28 69.58 9.49
N LEU A 14 7.28 68.72 9.64
CA LEU A 14 7.64 67.70 8.64
C LEU A 14 7.31 66.31 9.18
N LEU A 15 6.17 65.85 8.67
CA LEU A 15 5.57 64.54 8.78
C LEU A 15 6.56 63.45 8.35
N SER A 16 7.09 62.67 9.29
CA SER A 16 7.81 61.42 9.01
C SER A 16 6.99 60.25 9.56
N ILE A 17 6.30 59.60 8.63
CA ILE A 17 5.53 58.37 8.82
C ILE A 17 6.56 57.24 9.03
N LEU A 18 6.82 56.87 10.28
CA LEU A 18 7.48 55.60 10.60
C LEU A 18 6.40 54.52 10.65
N ILE A 19 6.35 53.80 9.55
CA ILE A 19 5.49 52.64 9.29
C ILE A 19 5.81 51.61 10.37
N THR A 20 4.89 51.42 11.32
CA THR A 20 4.90 50.23 12.17
C THR A 20 4.68 49.03 11.26
N SER A 21 5.65 48.12 11.23
CA SER A 21 5.51 46.82 10.60
C SER A 21 4.38 46.06 11.29
N LYS A 22 3.16 46.20 10.76
CA LYS A 22 2.11 45.19 10.92
C LYS A 22 2.70 43.90 10.34
N SER A 23 3.21 43.02 11.20
CA SER A 23 3.34 41.63 10.79
C SER A 23 1.93 41.18 10.43
N LEU A 24 1.72 40.86 9.15
CA LEU A 24 0.54 40.08 8.79
C LEU A 24 0.55 38.85 9.68
N ALA A 25 -0.43 38.75 10.57
CA ALA A 25 -0.87 37.48 11.08
C ALA A 25 -1.36 36.72 9.84
N GLN A 26 -0.47 35.94 9.26
CA GLN A 26 -0.86 34.87 8.38
C GLN A 26 -1.71 33.96 9.27
N GLU A 27 -3.01 33.89 9.00
CA GLU A 27 -3.81 32.75 9.39
C GLU A 27 -3.10 31.54 8.80
N THR A 28 -2.19 30.97 9.59
CA THR A 28 -1.85 29.58 9.48
C THR A 28 -3.17 28.87 9.72
N ASN A 29 -3.86 28.56 8.63
CA ASN A 29 -4.61 27.35 8.50
C ASN A 29 -3.66 26.25 8.98
N THR A 30 -3.68 26.00 10.29
CA THR A 30 -3.29 24.74 10.88
C THR A 30 -4.23 23.76 10.25
N ILE A 31 -3.80 23.23 9.10
CA ILE A 31 -4.27 21.98 8.56
C ILE A 31 -4.18 21.05 9.76
N THR A 32 -5.36 20.75 10.29
CA THR A 32 -5.59 19.78 11.33
C THR A 32 -4.87 18.53 10.84
N THR A 33 -3.68 18.29 11.39
CA THR A 33 -3.08 16.98 11.36
C THR A 33 -4.16 16.08 11.91
N THR A 34 -4.74 15.27 11.04
CA THR A 34 -5.56 14.14 11.45
C THR A 34 -4.59 13.19 12.12
N GLU A 35 -4.30 13.51 13.39
CA GLU A 35 -3.54 12.67 14.29
C GLU A 35 -4.18 11.30 14.23
N ASN A 36 -3.34 10.31 13.97
CA ASN A 36 -3.68 8.91 14.04
C ASN A 36 -4.42 8.70 15.37
N PRO A 37 -5.65 8.15 15.42
CA PRO A 37 -6.44 8.06 16.66
C PRO A 37 -5.86 7.14 17.76
N LEU A 38 -4.57 6.79 17.68
CA LEU A 38 -3.76 6.09 18.68
C LEU A 38 -2.84 7.05 19.47
N GLN A 39 -3.11 8.35 19.46
CA GLN A 39 -2.16 9.41 19.84
C GLN A 39 -2.48 10.01 21.22
N ALA A 40 -1.51 9.85 22.14
CA ALA A 40 -1.39 10.44 23.48
C ALA A 40 -2.50 10.16 24.52
N CYS A 41 -2.13 10.29 25.80
CA CYS A 41 -3.05 10.16 26.93
C CYS A 41 -4.05 11.33 26.94
N TYR A 42 -5.34 11.03 26.84
CA TYR A 42 -6.41 12.05 26.82
C TYR A 42 -7.48 11.86 27.91
N LYS A 43 -7.51 10.68 28.55
CA LYS A 43 -8.41 10.34 29.67
C LYS A 43 -7.71 9.33 30.60
N PRO A 44 -8.18 9.16 31.86
CA PRO A 44 -7.49 8.31 32.84
C PRO A 44 -7.32 6.83 32.43
N TYR A 45 -8.27 6.30 31.67
CA TYR A 45 -8.24 4.94 31.14
C TYR A 45 -8.52 4.98 29.66
N SER A 46 -7.54 4.61 28.85
CA SER A 46 -7.65 4.56 27.39
C SER A 46 -7.01 3.29 26.87
N CYS A 47 -7.02 3.08 25.56
CA CYS A 47 -6.21 2.02 24.97
C CYS A 47 -4.84 2.60 24.59
N ALA A 48 -3.78 1.84 24.86
CA ALA A 48 -2.46 2.07 24.26
C ALA A 48 -2.48 1.63 22.79
N ASN A 49 -3.16 0.52 22.54
CA ASN A 49 -3.50 -0.03 21.23
C ASN A 49 -4.64 -1.04 21.40
N CYS A 50 -5.11 -1.64 20.31
CA CYS A 50 -6.25 -2.55 20.35
C CYS A 50 -6.06 -3.86 21.11
N THR A 51 -4.85 -4.16 21.58
CA THR A 51 -4.54 -5.31 22.43
C THR A 51 -3.95 -4.91 23.78
N ALA A 52 -3.93 -3.62 24.11
CA ALA A 52 -3.38 -3.13 25.37
C ALA A 52 -4.16 -1.93 25.89
N ALA A 53 -4.65 -2.04 27.13
CA ALA A 53 -5.18 -0.91 27.88
C ALA A 53 -4.03 -0.06 28.44
N ARG A 54 -4.29 1.23 28.64
CA ARG A 54 -3.38 2.21 29.20
C ARG A 54 -4.03 2.92 30.37
N ILE A 55 -3.28 3.07 31.44
CA ILE A 55 -3.60 3.99 32.54
C ILE A 55 -2.80 5.27 32.30
N CYS A 56 -3.52 6.38 32.29
CA CYS A 56 -2.97 7.70 32.22
C CYS A 56 -3.18 8.41 33.56
N ARG A 57 -2.18 9.20 33.98
CA ARG A 57 -2.27 10.03 35.19
C ARG A 57 -2.16 11.51 34.83
N PRO A 58 -2.77 12.43 35.60
CA PRO A 58 -2.52 13.86 35.42
C PRO A 58 -1.02 14.18 35.51
N ASP A 59 -0.55 15.09 34.67
CA ASP A 59 0.83 15.58 34.71
C ASP A 59 1.12 16.23 36.08
N PRO A 60 2.10 15.73 36.85
CA PRO A 60 2.44 16.28 38.15
C PRO A 60 2.94 17.74 38.08
N ASN A 61 3.34 18.21 36.90
CA ASN A 61 3.78 19.59 36.69
C ASN A 61 2.62 20.59 36.48
N GLY A 62 1.36 20.13 36.56
CA GLY A 62 0.20 21.01 36.55
C GLY A 62 -0.20 21.53 35.16
N SER A 63 0.25 20.89 34.08
CA SER A 63 -0.12 21.26 32.70
C SER A 63 -1.59 20.97 32.36
N GLY A 64 -2.30 20.20 33.20
CA GLY A 64 -3.65 19.71 32.92
C GLY A 64 -3.70 18.58 31.88
N ALA A 65 -2.55 18.19 31.31
CA ALA A 65 -2.44 17.05 30.41
C ALA A 65 -2.44 15.72 31.17
N PHE A 66 -2.85 14.65 30.51
CA PHE A 66 -2.61 13.30 30.98
C PHE A 66 -1.29 12.78 30.40
N ILE A 67 -0.48 12.14 31.24
CA ILE A 67 0.75 11.46 30.83
C ILE A 67 0.60 9.95 31.00
N ASP A 68 1.32 9.20 30.19
CA ASP A 68 1.35 7.75 30.28
C ASP A 68 1.92 7.33 31.64
N TYR A 69 1.24 6.39 32.29
CA TYR A 69 1.68 5.79 33.55
C TYR A 69 2.00 4.31 33.36
N LYS A 70 1.09 3.55 32.76
CA LYS A 70 1.29 2.11 32.58
C LYS A 70 0.38 1.49 31.52
N ASP A 71 1.00 0.64 30.70
CA ASP A 71 0.31 -0.21 29.72
C ASP A 71 0.12 -1.64 30.23
N PHE A 72 -1.01 -2.23 29.85
CA PHE A 72 -1.40 -3.60 30.21
C PHE A 72 -1.88 -4.34 28.97
N LYS A 73 -1.23 -5.45 28.63
CA LYS A 73 -1.71 -6.33 27.55
C LYS A 73 -3.02 -7.01 27.95
N CYS A 74 -4.01 -6.88 27.08
CA CYS A 74 -5.25 -7.64 27.12
C CYS A 74 -4.95 -9.11 26.75
N THR A 75 -5.40 -10.06 27.57
CA THR A 75 -5.09 -11.49 27.43
C THR A 75 -6.27 -12.36 27.84
N GLY A 76 -6.21 -13.66 27.55
CA GLY A 76 -7.25 -14.62 27.94
C GLY A 76 -8.56 -14.41 27.19
N SER A 77 -9.68 -14.41 27.92
CA SER A 77 -11.04 -14.26 27.36
C SER A 77 -11.38 -12.83 26.92
N THR A 78 -10.53 -11.85 27.22
CA THR A 78 -10.71 -10.44 26.83
C THR A 78 -9.45 -9.91 26.13
N PRO A 79 -9.14 -10.36 24.90
CA PRO A 79 -7.87 -10.03 24.24
C PRO A 79 -7.86 -8.67 23.54
N PHE A 80 -8.98 -7.95 23.47
CA PHE A 80 -9.08 -6.66 22.79
C PHE A 80 -9.22 -5.52 23.79
N CYS A 81 -8.79 -4.30 23.45
CA CYS A 81 -9.10 -3.11 24.23
C CYS A 81 -10.32 -2.40 23.63
N ASN A 82 -11.29 -2.03 24.47
CA ASN A 82 -12.44 -1.24 24.08
C ASN A 82 -12.09 0.25 24.22
N GLU A 83 -12.04 0.96 23.10
CA GLU A 83 -11.65 2.39 23.04
C GLU A 83 -12.59 3.32 23.81
N THR A 84 -13.88 2.98 23.88
CA THR A 84 -14.86 3.76 24.64
C THR A 84 -14.54 3.71 26.12
N THR A 85 -14.28 2.51 26.65
CA THR A 85 -14.10 2.28 28.09
C THR A 85 -12.65 2.28 28.56
N GLY A 86 -11.68 2.09 27.67
CA GLY A 86 -10.27 1.88 28.02
C GLY A 86 -10.02 0.54 28.72
N THR A 87 -10.90 -0.44 28.56
CA THR A 87 -10.84 -1.74 29.26
C THR A 87 -10.76 -2.91 28.29
N CYS A 88 -10.21 -4.03 28.75
CA CYS A 88 -10.14 -5.23 27.91
C CYS A 88 -11.54 -5.87 27.72
N SER A 89 -11.87 -6.22 26.48
CA SER A 89 -13.13 -6.81 26.02
C SER A 89 -12.91 -8.08 25.21
N ALA A 90 -13.95 -8.94 25.19
CA ALA A 90 -13.97 -10.16 24.38
C ALA A 90 -14.16 -9.87 22.89
N THR A 91 -14.76 -8.73 22.55
CA THR A 91 -15.03 -8.28 21.18
C THR A 91 -14.21 -7.02 20.87
N PRO A 92 -13.66 -6.89 19.65
CA PRO A 92 -12.98 -5.68 19.23
C PRO A 92 -13.98 -4.51 19.13
N SER A 93 -13.56 -3.30 19.53
CA SER A 93 -14.32 -2.07 19.27
C SER A 93 -14.36 -1.78 17.76
N GLU A 94 -15.34 -1.00 17.29
CA GLU A 94 -15.43 -0.65 15.86
C GLU A 94 -14.17 0.07 15.37
N GLN A 95 -13.57 0.94 16.20
CA GLN A 95 -12.28 1.57 15.93
C GLN A 95 -11.10 0.58 15.96
N CYS A 96 -11.26 -0.54 16.68
CA CYS A 96 -10.35 -1.68 16.66
C CYS A 96 -10.60 -2.69 15.54
N SER A 97 -11.41 -2.33 14.53
CA SER A 97 -11.39 -2.97 13.20
C SER A 97 -10.12 -2.63 12.40
N VAL A 98 -8.98 -2.45 13.10
CA VAL A 98 -7.87 -1.54 12.81
C VAL A 98 -7.26 -1.67 11.42
N LYS A 99 -7.19 -0.51 10.75
CA LYS A 99 -6.22 -0.09 9.72
C LYS A 99 -4.81 -0.01 10.33
N VAL A 100 -4.05 -1.11 10.36
CA VAL A 100 -2.66 -1.08 10.86
C VAL A 100 -1.74 -0.65 9.72
N ILE A 101 -1.16 0.55 9.84
CA ILE A 101 -0.30 1.12 8.79
C ILE A 101 1.12 0.55 8.93
N GLY A 102 1.69 0.03 7.84
CA GLY A 102 3.08 -0.42 7.77
C GLY A 102 3.39 -1.75 8.48
N GLU A 103 2.38 -2.51 8.90
CA GLU A 103 2.55 -3.86 9.48
C GLU A 103 3.20 -4.85 8.50
N HIS A 104 2.98 -4.66 7.21
CA HIS A 104 3.41 -5.56 6.16
C HIS A 104 4.27 -4.83 5.13
N ILE A 105 5.23 -5.56 4.58
CA ILE A 105 6.08 -5.06 3.49
C ILE A 105 5.27 -5.14 2.19
N CYS A 106 5.16 -4.00 1.50
CA CYS A 106 4.49 -3.91 0.21
C CYS A 106 5.52 -3.82 -0.91
N MET A 107 5.47 -4.77 -1.85
CA MET A 107 6.31 -4.73 -3.06
C MET A 107 5.59 -4.06 -4.24
N LYS A 108 4.25 -4.04 -4.21
CA LYS A 108 3.40 -3.36 -5.19
C LYS A 108 2.05 -2.98 -4.59
N ASN A 109 1.29 -2.17 -5.33
CA ASN A 109 -0.10 -1.86 -4.98
C ASN A 109 -1.01 -3.08 -5.16
N GLY A 110 -1.99 -3.23 -4.29
CA GLY A 110 -2.98 -4.32 -4.37
C GLY A 110 -3.49 -4.76 -3.01
N VAL A 111 -4.34 -5.77 -3.00
CA VAL A 111 -4.87 -6.38 -1.77
C VAL A 111 -4.31 -7.80 -1.63
N PHE A 112 -3.86 -8.14 -0.42
CA PHE A 112 -3.12 -9.36 -0.14
C PHE A 112 -3.66 -10.05 1.11
N PRO A 113 -3.71 -11.39 1.13
CA PRO A 113 -4.12 -12.13 2.33
C PRO A 113 -3.06 -12.00 3.41
N HIS A 114 -3.48 -12.04 4.68
CA HIS A 114 -2.53 -12.06 5.77
C HIS A 114 -1.82 -13.42 5.86
N PRO A 115 -0.49 -13.45 6.08
CA PRO A 115 0.31 -14.69 5.98
C PRO A 115 -0.06 -15.77 7.02
N THR A 116 -0.52 -15.37 8.20
CA THR A 116 -0.78 -16.28 9.33
C THR A 116 -2.23 -16.34 9.80
N THR A 117 -3.16 -15.63 9.15
CA THR A 117 -4.58 -15.72 9.52
C THR A 117 -5.50 -15.42 8.34
N CYS A 118 -6.51 -16.26 8.18
CA CYS A 118 -7.52 -16.12 7.13
C CYS A 118 -8.56 -15.04 7.41
N ARG A 119 -8.54 -14.44 8.60
CA ARG A 119 -9.50 -13.41 9.02
C ARG A 119 -9.01 -11.99 8.73
N LYS A 120 -7.80 -11.87 8.18
CA LYS A 120 -7.18 -10.59 7.89
C LYS A 120 -6.67 -10.55 6.46
N TYR A 121 -6.58 -9.33 5.96
CA TYR A 121 -5.93 -9.00 4.71
C TYR A 121 -5.25 -7.64 4.89
N PHE A 122 -4.43 -7.26 3.94
CA PHE A 122 -3.86 -5.93 3.92
C PHE A 122 -3.87 -5.36 2.52
N GLN A 123 -4.08 -4.05 2.43
CA GLN A 123 -3.98 -3.29 1.20
C GLN A 123 -2.65 -2.58 1.17
N CYS A 124 -1.97 -2.67 0.04
CA CYS A 124 -0.77 -1.92 -0.26
C CYS A 124 -1.11 -0.77 -1.20
N GLU A 125 -0.71 0.43 -0.80
CA GLU A 125 -0.79 1.64 -1.62
C GLU A 125 0.48 2.47 -1.43
N ASN A 126 1.16 2.79 -2.53
CA ASN A 126 2.43 3.51 -2.53
C ASN A 126 3.45 2.94 -1.52
N TYR A 127 3.63 1.61 -1.57
CA TYR A 127 4.50 0.83 -0.67
C TYR A 127 4.14 0.87 0.81
N THR A 128 2.98 1.42 1.16
CA THR A 128 2.48 1.47 2.53
C THR A 128 1.37 0.44 2.70
N SER A 129 1.50 -0.46 3.68
CA SER A 129 0.45 -1.43 3.98
C SER A 129 -0.60 -0.82 4.89
N THR A 130 -1.82 -1.30 4.77
CA THR A 130 -2.91 -1.11 5.72
C THR A 130 -3.56 -2.46 5.97
N SER A 131 -3.48 -2.98 7.19
CA SER A 131 -4.15 -4.24 7.56
C SER A 131 -5.63 -4.01 7.88
N PHE A 132 -6.47 -5.02 7.61
CA PHE A 132 -7.90 -5.00 7.90
C PHE A 132 -8.33 -6.34 8.48
N ASN A 133 -9.36 -6.31 9.33
CA ASN A 133 -10.05 -7.52 9.78
C ASN A 133 -11.33 -7.73 8.99
N CYS A 134 -11.59 -8.97 8.61
CA CYS A 134 -12.88 -9.38 8.11
C CYS A 134 -13.93 -9.34 9.23
N SER A 135 -15.15 -8.94 8.91
CA SER A 135 -16.24 -8.76 9.88
C SER A 135 -16.82 -10.09 10.37
N SER A 136 -17.58 -10.06 11.47
CA SER A 136 -18.18 -11.25 12.08
C SER A 136 -19.15 -12.01 11.16
N ASN A 137 -19.74 -11.35 10.17
CA ASN A 137 -20.66 -11.97 9.21
C ASN A 137 -19.93 -12.56 7.99
N ASN A 138 -18.73 -12.06 7.67
CA ASN A 138 -17.93 -12.47 6.52
C ASN A 138 -16.50 -12.73 7.00
N ILE A 139 -16.32 -13.82 7.74
CA ILE A 139 -15.16 -14.01 8.60
C ILE A 139 -13.85 -14.39 7.89
N TYR A 140 -13.89 -14.79 6.63
CA TYR A 140 -12.72 -15.25 5.89
C TYR A 140 -12.45 -14.39 4.67
N TYR A 141 -11.19 -14.03 4.45
CA TYR A 141 -10.77 -13.32 3.25
C TYR A 141 -10.53 -14.30 2.10
N ASP A 142 -11.24 -14.12 0.99
CA ASP A 142 -11.02 -14.82 -0.28
C ASP A 142 -10.01 -14.02 -1.10
N ALA A 143 -8.76 -14.47 -1.13
CA ALA A 143 -7.68 -13.78 -1.84
C ALA A 143 -7.80 -13.84 -3.37
N ILE A 144 -8.65 -14.70 -3.92
CA ILE A 144 -8.89 -14.79 -5.37
C ILE A 144 -9.92 -13.76 -5.81
N LYS A 145 -10.95 -13.56 -4.99
CA LYS A 145 -11.99 -12.54 -5.22
C LYS A 145 -11.66 -11.18 -4.61
N GLU A 146 -10.66 -11.15 -3.74
CA GLU A 146 -10.21 -9.99 -2.98
C GLU A 146 -11.30 -9.41 -2.05
N GLU A 147 -12.13 -10.27 -1.47
CA GLU A 147 -13.25 -9.88 -0.62
C GLU A 147 -13.36 -10.75 0.64
N CYS A 148 -13.94 -10.19 1.71
CA CYS A 148 -14.34 -10.98 2.86
C CYS A 148 -15.65 -11.70 2.57
N THR A 149 -15.71 -13.00 2.87
CA THR A 149 -16.90 -13.84 2.70
C THR A 149 -17.04 -14.81 3.88
N TYR A 150 -18.25 -15.32 4.08
CA TYR A 150 -18.53 -16.33 5.11
C TYR A 150 -17.89 -17.69 4.80
N ASN A 151 -17.71 -18.02 3.51
CA ASN A 151 -17.23 -19.33 3.06
C ASN A 151 -16.07 -19.20 2.06
N ALA A 152 -14.96 -18.61 2.52
CA ALA A 152 -13.73 -18.58 1.74
C ALA A 152 -12.90 -19.83 2.05
N TRP A 153 -12.37 -20.44 1.01
CA TRP A 153 -11.23 -21.32 1.17
C TRP A 153 -10.00 -20.45 1.35
N CYS A 154 -9.38 -20.50 2.53
CA CYS A 154 -8.13 -19.81 2.79
C CYS A 154 -7.13 -20.79 3.38
N ASN A 155 -5.95 -20.81 2.78
CA ASN A 155 -4.82 -21.62 3.22
C ASN A 155 -3.66 -20.69 3.54
N GLN A 156 -2.86 -21.01 4.55
CA GLN A 156 -1.61 -20.31 4.79
C GLN A 156 -0.52 -20.84 3.87
N VAL A 157 0.46 -20.01 3.52
CA VAL A 157 1.65 -20.51 2.83
C VAL A 157 2.49 -21.31 3.81
N SER A 158 2.66 -22.60 3.55
CA SER A 158 3.65 -23.41 4.27
C SER A 158 5.04 -22.98 3.85
N CYS A 159 5.88 -22.43 4.71
CA CYS A 159 7.25 -22.04 4.34
C CYS A 159 8.30 -23.11 4.70
N ASN A 160 7.87 -24.34 5.01
CA ASN A 160 8.75 -25.45 5.36
C ASN A 160 9.65 -25.83 4.18
N GLY A 161 10.97 -25.67 4.34
CA GLY A 161 11.96 -25.97 3.30
C GLY A 161 12.18 -24.85 2.27
N TYR A 162 11.51 -23.70 2.41
CA TYR A 162 11.58 -22.58 1.45
C TYR A 162 12.28 -21.35 2.04
N ASN A 163 13.12 -21.49 3.07
CA ASN A 163 13.83 -20.35 3.64
C ASN A 163 14.73 -19.66 2.59
N GLY A 164 14.48 -18.37 2.32
CA GLY A 164 15.15 -17.61 1.25
C GLY A 164 14.55 -17.79 -0.15
N PHE A 165 13.46 -18.55 -0.27
CA PHE A 165 12.76 -18.84 -1.53
C PHE A 165 11.32 -18.33 -1.49
N LYS A 166 10.78 -18.04 -2.67
CA LYS A 166 9.37 -17.78 -2.89
C LYS A 166 8.61 -19.09 -2.99
N ARG A 167 7.38 -19.10 -2.47
CA ARG A 167 6.45 -20.22 -2.56
C ARG A 167 5.08 -19.76 -3.00
N ARG A 168 4.46 -20.52 -3.90
CA ARG A 168 3.14 -20.22 -4.46
C ARG A 168 2.07 -20.29 -3.37
N TYR A 169 1.18 -19.31 -3.39
CA TYR A 169 -0.04 -19.33 -2.59
C TYR A 169 -1.12 -20.09 -3.37
N THR A 170 -1.62 -21.19 -2.81
CA THR A 170 -2.61 -22.05 -3.47
C THR A 170 -3.92 -22.02 -2.70
N VAL A 171 -5.00 -21.65 -3.39
CA VAL A 171 -6.35 -21.56 -2.81
C VAL A 171 -7.21 -22.64 -3.43
N SER A 172 -7.76 -23.57 -2.63
CA SER A 172 -8.61 -24.67 -3.13
C SER A 172 -7.98 -25.48 -4.27
N ASN A 173 -6.68 -25.75 -4.22
CA ASN A 173 -5.91 -26.39 -5.31
C ASN A 173 -5.92 -25.62 -6.64
N LYS A 174 -6.37 -24.36 -6.65
CA LYS A 174 -6.27 -23.47 -7.80
C LYS A 174 -4.95 -22.74 -7.76
N VAL A 175 -4.31 -22.72 -8.93
CA VAL A 175 -3.10 -21.94 -9.16
C VAL A 175 -3.50 -20.46 -9.14
N SER A 176 -2.92 -19.72 -8.20
CA SER A 176 -3.09 -18.27 -8.11
C SER A 176 -1.80 -17.55 -8.50
N GLN A 177 -1.90 -16.26 -8.75
CA GLN A 177 -0.74 -15.41 -9.03
C GLN A 177 -0.01 -15.01 -7.75
N LEU A 178 -0.62 -15.24 -6.59
CA LEU A 178 -0.08 -14.89 -5.29
C LEU A 178 1.06 -15.85 -4.92
N PHE A 179 2.04 -15.31 -4.21
CA PHE A 179 3.13 -16.07 -3.61
C PHE A 179 3.58 -15.39 -2.32
N ALA A 180 4.29 -16.13 -1.48
CA ALA A 180 5.03 -15.58 -0.36
C ALA A 180 6.53 -15.66 -0.59
N TYR A 181 7.28 -14.69 -0.06
CA TYR A 181 8.71 -14.86 0.20
C TYR A 181 8.90 -15.40 1.62
N CYS A 182 9.60 -16.52 1.74
CA CYS A 182 9.71 -17.25 3.01
C CYS A 182 11.04 -16.95 3.72
N ILE A 183 10.98 -16.60 5.01
CA ILE A 183 12.15 -16.38 5.88
C ILE A 183 11.90 -17.10 7.21
N ASN A 184 12.89 -17.84 7.70
CA ASN A 184 12.85 -18.62 8.94
C ASN A 184 11.61 -19.53 9.06
N GLY A 185 11.19 -20.13 7.95
CA GLY A 185 10.01 -20.99 7.91
C GLY A 185 8.67 -20.25 7.99
N GLN A 186 8.65 -18.93 7.83
CA GLN A 186 7.44 -18.09 7.84
C GLN A 186 7.32 -17.25 6.57
N ALA A 187 6.09 -16.94 6.16
CA ALA A 187 5.81 -16.03 5.06
C ALA A 187 6.08 -14.59 5.50
N ALA A 188 7.19 -14.02 5.04
CA ALA A 188 7.63 -12.67 5.41
C ALA A 188 6.98 -11.58 4.55
N VAL A 189 6.72 -11.89 3.27
CA VAL A 189 6.12 -10.96 2.31
C VAL A 189 5.09 -11.74 1.50
N MET A 190 3.88 -11.21 1.36
CA MET A 190 2.91 -11.68 0.37
C MET A 190 2.96 -10.75 -0.83
N ASP A 191 2.99 -11.31 -2.03
CA ASP A 191 3.04 -10.57 -3.28
C ASP A 191 2.35 -11.37 -4.40
N ARG A 192 2.27 -10.83 -5.61
CA ARG A 192 1.69 -11.50 -6.79
C ARG A 192 2.53 -11.32 -8.04
N CYS A 193 2.38 -12.24 -8.99
CA CYS A 193 2.86 -12.04 -10.35
C CYS A 193 1.90 -11.13 -11.14
N ASP A 194 2.41 -10.41 -12.13
CA ASP A 194 1.61 -9.50 -12.97
C ASP A 194 0.95 -10.23 -14.16
N GLY A 195 -0.03 -9.60 -14.81
CA GLY A 195 -0.67 -10.14 -16.01
C GLY A 195 -1.36 -11.48 -15.75
N LYS A 196 -1.06 -12.52 -16.54
CA LYS A 196 -1.47 -13.92 -16.30
C LYS A 196 -0.28 -14.82 -15.93
N TYR A 197 0.67 -14.27 -15.18
CA TYR A 197 1.87 -14.97 -14.76
C TYR A 197 1.64 -15.62 -13.40
N VAL A 198 2.38 -16.69 -13.15
CA VAL A 198 2.38 -17.43 -11.89
C VAL A 198 3.82 -17.71 -11.51
N LEU A 199 4.09 -17.75 -10.20
CA LEU A 199 5.42 -18.15 -9.71
C LEU A 199 5.73 -19.59 -10.13
N ASN A 200 6.82 -19.75 -10.89
CA ASN A 200 7.48 -21.04 -11.04
C ASN A 200 8.43 -21.23 -9.85
N GLU A 201 8.12 -22.17 -8.96
CA GLU A 201 8.90 -22.38 -7.74
C GLU A 201 10.29 -22.97 -8.01
N THR A 202 10.51 -23.56 -9.19
CA THR A 202 11.84 -24.09 -9.56
C THR A 202 12.75 -22.96 -10.03
N THR A 203 12.27 -22.10 -10.92
CA THR A 203 13.07 -20.98 -11.46
C THR A 203 13.02 -19.74 -10.57
N GLN A 204 12.11 -19.70 -9.58
CA GLN A 204 11.88 -18.57 -8.68
C GLN A 204 11.44 -17.27 -9.37
N MET A 205 10.95 -17.41 -10.61
CA MET A 205 10.50 -16.31 -11.46
C MET A 205 8.99 -16.42 -11.75
N CYS A 206 8.37 -15.25 -11.96
CA CYS A 206 7.01 -15.21 -12.49
C CYS A 206 7.06 -15.54 -13.97
N GLU A 207 6.32 -16.55 -14.39
CA GLU A 207 6.29 -17.02 -15.79
C GLU A 207 4.85 -17.06 -16.31
N ALA A 208 4.68 -16.78 -17.61
CA ALA A 208 3.37 -16.86 -18.25
C ALA A 208 2.77 -18.26 -18.08
N TYR A 209 1.54 -18.32 -17.56
CA TYR A 209 0.87 -19.55 -17.18
C TYR A 209 -0.32 -19.84 -18.12
N CYS A 210 -0.19 -20.89 -18.92
CA CYS A 210 -1.26 -21.35 -19.81
C CYS A 210 -2.19 -22.31 -19.05
N SER A 211 -3.32 -21.79 -18.56
CA SER A 211 -4.38 -22.60 -17.91
C SER A 211 -5.56 -22.97 -18.82
N TYR A 212 -5.66 -22.32 -19.99
CA TYR A 212 -6.71 -22.55 -20.98
C TYR A 212 -6.21 -22.10 -22.36
N PRO A 213 -6.84 -22.54 -23.46
CA PRO A 213 -6.49 -22.08 -24.80
C PRO A 213 -6.67 -20.57 -24.94
N GLY A 214 -5.69 -19.86 -25.48
CA GLY A 214 -5.82 -18.42 -25.69
C GLY A 214 -4.50 -17.68 -25.77
N LEU A 215 -4.59 -16.36 -25.69
CA LEU A 215 -3.46 -15.45 -25.84
C LEU A 215 -3.17 -14.71 -24.53
N ILE A 216 -1.90 -14.72 -24.14
CA ILE A 216 -1.37 -14.09 -22.93
C ILE A 216 -0.33 -13.05 -23.33
N GLU A 217 -0.44 -11.82 -22.86
CA GLU A 217 0.55 -10.78 -23.14
C GLU A 217 1.94 -11.13 -22.56
N ASP A 218 2.99 -10.67 -23.25
CA ASP A 218 4.31 -10.61 -22.64
C ASP A 218 4.43 -9.29 -21.86
N ILE A 219 4.56 -9.39 -20.54
CA ILE A 219 4.65 -8.20 -19.66
C ILE A 219 5.98 -7.46 -19.80
N SER A 220 7.01 -8.12 -20.36
CA SER A 220 8.35 -7.55 -20.58
C SER A 220 8.55 -7.02 -22.00
N ASP A 221 7.66 -7.36 -22.93
CA ASP A 221 7.72 -6.92 -24.32
C ASP A 221 6.31 -6.80 -24.87
N CYS A 222 5.79 -5.57 -24.89
CA CYS A 222 4.43 -5.27 -25.37
C CYS A 222 4.19 -5.65 -26.84
N ARG A 223 5.23 -5.96 -27.64
CA ARG A 223 5.09 -6.47 -29.00
C ARG A 223 4.97 -7.99 -29.07
N LYS A 224 5.18 -8.69 -27.96
CA LYS A 224 5.09 -10.14 -27.86
C LYS A 224 3.87 -10.58 -27.07
N TYR A 225 3.47 -11.81 -27.35
CA TYR A 225 2.46 -12.52 -26.62
C TYR A 225 2.76 -14.02 -26.69
N TYR A 226 2.17 -14.77 -25.78
CA TYR A 226 2.20 -16.21 -25.74
C TYR A 226 0.86 -16.75 -26.23
N GLN A 227 0.93 -17.67 -27.19
CA GLN A 227 -0.20 -18.49 -27.61
C GLN A 227 -0.17 -19.79 -26.81
N CYS A 228 -1.28 -20.09 -26.15
CA CYS A 228 -1.51 -21.30 -25.39
C CYS A 228 -2.42 -22.23 -26.21
N ASP A 229 -1.87 -23.31 -26.75
CA ASP A 229 -2.61 -24.29 -27.55
C ASP A 229 -2.82 -25.59 -26.75
N PRO A 230 -3.99 -26.25 -26.81
CA PRO A 230 -4.21 -27.52 -26.13
C PRO A 230 -3.26 -28.59 -26.67
N THR A 231 -2.74 -29.43 -25.77
CA THR A 231 -1.96 -30.62 -26.16
C THR A 231 -2.84 -31.87 -26.15
N SER A 232 -2.24 -33.03 -26.46
CA SER A 232 -2.91 -34.33 -26.31
C SER A 232 -3.19 -34.72 -24.86
N ILE A 233 -2.59 -34.03 -23.89
CA ILE A 233 -2.81 -34.27 -22.46
C ILE A 233 -3.78 -33.20 -21.95
N ASP A 234 -4.88 -33.64 -21.34
CA ASP A 234 -5.87 -32.74 -20.78
C ASP A 234 -5.26 -31.82 -19.71
N GLY A 235 -5.67 -30.54 -19.73
CA GLY A 235 -5.13 -29.50 -18.86
C GLY A 235 -3.68 -29.08 -19.14
N VAL A 236 -3.00 -29.67 -20.13
CA VAL A 236 -1.64 -29.27 -20.53
C VAL A 236 -1.70 -28.48 -21.84
N PHE A 237 -1.10 -27.29 -21.82
CA PHE A 237 -1.10 -26.36 -22.94
C PHE A 237 0.33 -26.07 -23.40
N LEU A 238 0.55 -26.15 -24.71
CA LEU A 238 1.79 -25.73 -25.34
C LEU A 238 1.84 -24.20 -25.39
N LYS A 239 2.85 -23.62 -24.75
CA LYS A 239 3.11 -22.18 -24.75
C LYS A 239 4.08 -21.82 -25.88
N THR A 240 3.61 -21.06 -26.86
CA THR A 240 4.44 -20.58 -27.99
C THR A 240 4.57 -19.06 -27.96
N SER A 241 5.79 -18.54 -27.99
CA SER A 241 6.01 -17.08 -28.12
C SER A 241 5.71 -16.62 -29.55
N ARG A 242 4.97 -15.51 -29.66
CA ARG A 242 4.57 -14.86 -30.91
C ARG A 242 4.89 -13.37 -30.82
N ARG A 243 5.02 -12.74 -31.99
CA ARG A 243 5.24 -11.29 -32.11
C ARG A 243 4.13 -10.67 -32.96
N CYS A 244 3.64 -9.52 -32.53
CA CYS A 244 2.75 -8.71 -33.34
C CYS A 244 3.47 -8.13 -34.56
N PRO A 245 2.74 -7.87 -35.67
CA PRO A 245 3.29 -7.15 -36.82
C PRO A 245 3.94 -5.82 -36.44
N ASP A 246 4.79 -5.29 -37.30
CA ASP A 246 5.46 -4.01 -37.05
C ASP A 246 4.43 -2.86 -36.96
N GLY A 247 4.62 -1.99 -35.97
CA GLY A 247 3.66 -0.94 -35.62
C GLY A 247 2.51 -1.39 -34.70
N PHE A 248 2.46 -2.66 -34.30
CA PHE A 248 1.42 -3.21 -33.42
C PHE A 248 1.99 -3.79 -32.12
N GLY A 249 1.24 -3.63 -31.03
CA GLY A 249 1.47 -4.23 -29.71
C GLY A 249 0.30 -5.13 -29.31
N PHE A 250 0.55 -6.17 -28.53
CA PHE A 250 -0.50 -7.08 -28.10
C PHE A 250 -1.32 -6.47 -26.96
N SER A 251 -2.64 -6.42 -27.11
CA SER A 251 -3.54 -5.96 -26.06
C SER A 251 -4.21 -7.15 -25.38
N GLN A 252 -3.87 -7.43 -24.12
CA GLN A 252 -4.54 -8.49 -23.34
C GLN A 252 -6.04 -8.26 -23.21
N LYS A 253 -6.48 -6.99 -23.14
CA LYS A 253 -7.90 -6.61 -23.05
C LYS A 253 -8.68 -6.92 -24.32
N ARG A 254 -8.10 -6.66 -25.49
CA ARG A 254 -8.73 -6.93 -26.80
C ARG A 254 -8.41 -8.31 -27.37
N TYR A 255 -7.50 -9.05 -26.72
CA TYR A 255 -7.01 -10.36 -27.17
C TYR A 255 -6.46 -10.33 -28.60
N GLN A 256 -5.84 -9.22 -29.02
CA GLN A 256 -5.32 -9.06 -30.38
C GLN A 256 -4.20 -8.01 -30.43
N CYS A 257 -3.44 -8.03 -31.52
CA CYS A 257 -2.50 -6.97 -31.85
C CYS A 257 -3.27 -5.70 -32.24
N VAL A 258 -2.95 -4.59 -31.59
CA VAL A 258 -3.54 -3.26 -31.84
C VAL A 258 -2.42 -2.28 -32.18
N PRO A 259 -2.69 -1.19 -32.92
CA PRO A 259 -1.68 -0.17 -33.20
C PRO A 259 -0.98 0.29 -31.91
N ILE A 260 0.35 0.43 -31.97
CA ILE A 260 1.14 0.92 -30.83
C ILE A 260 0.73 2.35 -30.52
N GLU A 261 0.33 2.59 -29.28
CA GLU A 261 0.11 3.93 -28.72
C GLU A 261 1.19 4.20 -27.65
N SER A 262 0.99 5.23 -26.81
CA SER A 262 1.96 5.66 -25.79
C SER A 262 2.28 4.61 -24.71
N TRP A 263 1.49 3.53 -24.60
CA TRP A 263 1.70 2.48 -23.60
C TRP A 263 2.75 1.43 -24.00
N CYS A 264 3.15 1.36 -25.29
CA CYS A 264 4.08 0.35 -25.81
C CYS A 264 5.36 1.01 -26.36
N THR A 265 6.10 1.67 -25.47
CA THR A 265 7.30 2.46 -25.81
C THR A 265 8.63 1.70 -25.66
N GLN A 266 8.60 0.46 -25.16
CA GLN A 266 9.80 -0.32 -24.85
C GLN A 266 10.59 -0.83 -26.09
N SER A 267 10.13 -0.57 -27.32
CA SER A 267 10.71 -1.19 -28.53
C SER A 267 11.34 -0.22 -29.55
N LEU A 268 11.43 1.10 -29.31
CA LEU A 268 11.93 2.04 -30.32
C LEU A 268 13.46 2.27 -30.33
N THR A 269 14.23 1.65 -29.43
CA THR A 269 15.68 1.93 -29.31
C THR A 269 16.60 0.99 -30.09
N LEU A 270 16.09 0.01 -30.86
CA LEU A 270 16.93 -1.00 -31.52
C LEU A 270 16.90 -1.01 -33.06
N SER A 271 16.36 0.03 -33.70
CA SER A 271 16.29 0.08 -35.18
C SER A 271 16.68 1.45 -35.76
N THR A 272 17.73 2.07 -35.22
CA THR A 272 18.46 3.14 -35.92
C THR A 272 19.96 2.88 -35.86
N THR A 273 20.40 1.80 -36.49
CA THR A 273 21.73 1.79 -37.12
C THR A 273 21.51 2.21 -38.57
N THR A 274 21.76 3.48 -38.85
CA THR A 274 21.93 4.02 -40.20
C THR A 274 22.96 3.18 -40.98
N PRO A 275 22.72 2.88 -42.27
CA PRO A 275 23.78 2.31 -43.09
C PRO A 275 24.88 3.36 -43.27
N VAL A 276 26.11 3.01 -42.90
CA VAL A 276 27.29 3.76 -43.30
C VAL A 276 27.46 3.53 -44.80
N ASN A 277 27.22 4.57 -45.59
CA ASN A 277 27.60 4.59 -46.99
C ASN A 277 29.12 4.63 -47.07
N ASP A 278 29.74 3.53 -47.48
CA ASP A 278 31.08 3.54 -48.03
C ASP A 278 31.03 4.23 -49.39
N VAL A 279 31.64 5.42 -49.47
CA VAL A 279 31.97 6.11 -50.72
C VAL A 279 33.45 5.85 -51.00
N LEU A 280 33.71 5.25 -52.16
CA LEU A 280 35.02 5.12 -52.82
C LEU A 280 35.65 6.50 -53.08
#